data_AF-A0A3B9EU08-F1
#
_entry.id   AF-A0A3B9EU08-F1
#
_cell.length_a   1.000
_cell.length_b   1.000
_cell.length_c   1.000
_cell.angle_alpha   90.00
_cell.angle_beta   90.00
_cell.angle_gamma   90.00
#
_symmetry.space_group_name_H-M   'P 1'
#
loop_
_entity.id
_entity.type
_entity.pdbx_description
1 polymer ?
#
loop_
_entity_poly.entity_id
_entity_poly.type
_entity_poly.pdbx_seq_one_letter_code
_entity_poly.pdbx_strand_id
1 'polypeptide(L)'
;ETNGFKLLKQFILFQSFRTPKSGDNIMESLNHNLKAIAKEIEPELWKHLGKGGRLVHENPVLLMLLNSIKHQKLLDFLDCRFLVNLSPLPFISSDAPVVYYNQLMEQTGNYIGAIGLVAKGLQIFYPIHPRLMICLYDSKVYDFGDGCENCCSTESIEEIHQLNGLQLINSKSQVFFDESISKEYVTELSNHFLEYRKTAKNINKVIRQEARKFLFMSSEDPHINLQLDFFTLKVNPKSFEGEFAPARHSSLKHTKD
;
A
#
# COMPACT_ATOMS: atom_id res chain seq x y z
N GLU A 1 9.45 13.91 17.96
CA GLU A 1 9.06 14.04 16.54
C GLU A 1 8.83 15.51 16.22
N THR A 2 9.38 16.03 15.12
CA THR A 2 9.17 17.44 14.73
C THR A 2 7.78 17.64 14.10
N ASN A 3 7.24 18.85 14.16
CA ASN A 3 5.97 19.18 13.48
C ASN A 3 6.04 18.95 11.96
N GLY A 4 7.23 19.14 11.36
CA GLY A 4 7.44 18.91 9.93
C GLY A 4 7.25 17.45 9.52
N PHE A 5 7.72 16.49 10.33
CA PHE A 5 7.56 15.07 10.00
C PHE A 5 6.10 14.60 10.10
N LYS A 6 5.36 15.10 11.08
CA LYS A 6 3.91 14.87 11.20
C LYS A 6 3.15 15.38 9.98
N LEU A 7 3.46 16.61 9.55
CA LEU A 7 2.87 17.21 8.35
C LEU A 7 3.21 16.42 7.09
N LEU A 8 4.43 15.90 6.97
CA LEU A 8 4.83 15.07 5.83
C LEU A 8 4.02 13.77 5.76
N LYS A 9 3.86 13.06 6.88
CA LYS A 9 3.01 11.85 6.93
C LYS A 9 1.56 12.16 6.57
N GLN A 10 1.02 13.27 7.09
CA GLN A 10 -0.33 13.71 6.76
C GLN A 10 -0.46 14.04 5.25
N PHE A 11 0.53 14.70 4.68
CA PHE A 11 0.58 14.99 3.25
C PHE A 11 0.60 13.70 2.43
N ILE A 12 1.44 12.73 2.77
CA ILE A 12 1.51 11.43 2.08
C ILE A 12 0.16 10.70 2.14
N LEU A 13 -0.52 10.70 3.29
CA LEU A 13 -1.87 10.14 3.40
C LEU A 13 -2.84 10.88 2.47
N PHE A 14 -2.84 12.21 2.45
CA PHE A 14 -3.67 12.96 1.50
C PHE A 14 -3.36 12.59 0.04
N GLN A 15 -2.08 12.45 -0.31
CA GLN A 15 -1.69 12.03 -1.66
C GLN A 15 -2.20 10.64 -2.02
N SER A 16 -2.22 9.71 -1.06
CA SER A 16 -2.75 8.37 -1.24
C SER A 16 -4.28 8.36 -1.42
N PHE A 17 -5.00 9.10 -0.59
CA PHE A 17 -6.46 9.04 -0.51
C PHE A 17 -7.19 10.00 -1.47
N ARG A 18 -6.52 11.02 -2.03
CA ARG A 18 -7.13 11.99 -2.97
C ARG A 18 -7.30 11.47 -4.39
N THR A 19 -6.98 10.20 -4.64
CA THR A 19 -6.90 9.64 -5.98
C THR A 19 -8.25 9.03 -6.39
N PRO A 20 -8.62 9.08 -7.69
CA PRO A 20 -9.79 8.36 -8.18
C PRO A 20 -9.71 6.85 -7.90
N LYS A 21 -8.50 6.26 -7.91
CA LYS A 21 -8.26 4.86 -7.52
C LYS A 21 -8.76 4.59 -6.10
N SER A 22 -8.37 5.44 -5.14
CA SER A 22 -8.80 5.27 -3.75
C SER A 22 -10.32 5.38 -3.61
N GLY A 23 -10.96 6.25 -4.39
CA GLY A 23 -12.42 6.38 -4.43
C GLY A 23 -13.11 5.12 -4.98
N ASP A 24 -12.59 4.55 -6.06
CA ASP A 24 -13.13 3.30 -6.64
C ASP A 24 -12.93 2.13 -5.66
N ASN A 25 -11.74 1.99 -5.09
CA ASN A 25 -11.40 0.92 -4.14
C ASN A 25 -12.35 0.90 -2.93
N ILE A 26 -12.68 2.06 -2.35
CA ILE A 26 -13.61 2.11 -1.21
C ILE A 26 -15.02 1.73 -1.64
N MET A 27 -15.47 2.17 -2.82
CA MET A 27 -16.80 1.84 -3.30
C MET A 27 -16.94 0.35 -3.64
N GLU A 28 -15.91 -0.24 -4.25
CA GLU A 28 -15.85 -1.68 -4.49
C GLU A 28 -15.87 -2.47 -3.18
N SER A 29 -15.06 -2.07 -2.20
CA SER A 29 -15.02 -2.70 -0.88
C SER A 29 -16.38 -2.63 -0.19
N LEU A 30 -16.96 -1.43 -0.04
CA LEU A 30 -18.29 -1.23 0.57
C LEU A 30 -19.38 -2.06 -0.11
N ASN A 31 -19.37 -2.13 -1.44
CA ASN A 31 -20.34 -2.92 -2.20
C ASN A 31 -20.15 -4.44 -2.02
N HIS A 32 -18.91 -4.93 -1.99
CA HIS A 32 -18.66 -6.33 -1.69
C HIS A 32 -19.11 -6.70 -0.26
N ASN A 33 -18.83 -5.83 0.71
CA ASN A 33 -19.24 -6.01 2.10
C ASN A 33 -20.76 -6.03 2.24
N LEU A 34 -21.44 -5.04 1.65
CA LEU A 34 -22.91 -4.98 1.67
C LEU A 34 -23.51 -6.27 1.11
N LYS A 35 -22.99 -6.76 -0.03
CA LYS A 35 -23.48 -7.98 -0.66
C LYS A 35 -23.24 -9.22 0.22
N ALA A 36 -22.10 -9.30 0.91
CA ALA A 36 -21.81 -10.39 1.83
C ALA A 36 -22.77 -10.38 3.04
N ILE A 37 -22.96 -9.21 3.66
CA ILE A 37 -23.89 -9.01 4.79
C ILE A 37 -25.32 -9.34 4.38
N ALA A 38 -25.80 -8.76 3.27
CA ALA A 38 -27.17 -8.97 2.82
C ALA A 38 -27.46 -10.45 2.55
N LYS A 39 -26.53 -11.19 1.93
CA LYS A 39 -26.74 -12.61 1.63
C LYS A 39 -26.78 -13.50 2.88
N GLU A 40 -25.85 -13.28 3.81
CA GLU A 40 -25.59 -14.22 4.91
C GLU A 40 -26.22 -13.82 6.24
N ILE A 41 -26.46 -12.53 6.44
CA ILE A 41 -26.90 -11.94 7.71
C ILE A 41 -28.31 -11.36 7.58
N GLU A 42 -28.63 -10.66 6.49
CA GLU A 42 -29.92 -9.97 6.29
C GLU A 42 -30.64 -10.38 4.98
N PRO A 43 -31.18 -11.61 4.86
CA PRO A 43 -31.74 -12.12 3.59
C PRO A 43 -32.87 -11.27 3.00
N GLU A 44 -33.65 -10.59 3.83
CA GLU A 44 -34.69 -9.66 3.36
C GLU A 44 -34.08 -8.45 2.65
N LEU A 45 -32.96 -7.91 3.15
CA LEU A 45 -32.22 -6.86 2.45
C LEU A 45 -31.71 -7.38 1.10
N TRP A 46 -31.25 -8.63 1.03
CA TRP A 46 -30.80 -9.24 -0.23
C TRP A 46 -31.92 -9.38 -1.26
N LYS A 47 -33.16 -9.72 -0.85
CA LYS A 47 -34.31 -9.78 -1.77
C LYS A 47 -34.58 -8.44 -2.44
N HIS A 48 -34.42 -7.34 -1.71
CA HIS A 48 -34.64 -5.98 -2.23
C HIS A 48 -33.44 -5.46 -3.03
N LEU A 49 -32.22 -5.70 -2.56
CA LEU A 49 -30.99 -5.25 -3.21
C LEU A 49 -30.71 -6.03 -4.51
N GLY A 50 -30.89 -7.36 -4.45
CA GLY A 50 -30.57 -8.28 -5.53
C GLY A 50 -29.10 -8.21 -5.97
N LYS A 51 -28.80 -8.81 -7.13
CA LYS A 51 -27.45 -8.79 -7.71
C LYS A 51 -27.03 -7.41 -8.22
N GLY A 52 -28.00 -6.61 -8.68
CA GLY A 52 -27.78 -5.31 -9.34
C GLY A 52 -27.71 -4.13 -8.39
N GLY A 53 -28.22 -4.25 -7.16
CA GLY A 53 -28.16 -3.19 -6.18
C GLY A 53 -26.72 -2.89 -5.75
N ARG A 54 -26.42 -1.59 -5.70
CA ARG A 54 -25.11 -1.09 -5.28
C ARG A 54 -25.27 0.20 -4.47
N LEU A 55 -24.41 0.35 -3.47
CA LEU A 55 -24.16 1.63 -2.83
C LEU A 55 -23.39 2.51 -3.81
N VAL A 56 -23.81 3.75 -3.91
CA VAL A 56 -23.13 4.80 -4.67
C VAL A 56 -22.96 5.98 -3.74
N HIS A 57 -21.77 6.57 -3.75
CA HIS A 57 -21.49 7.81 -3.07
C HIS A 57 -21.17 8.86 -4.12
N GLU A 58 -21.73 10.07 -4.01
CA GLU A 58 -21.57 11.13 -5.02
C GLU A 58 -20.10 11.55 -5.17
N ASN A 59 -19.37 11.60 -4.05
CA ASN A 59 -17.95 11.97 -4.05
C ASN A 59 -17.11 11.00 -3.20
N PRO A 60 -16.75 9.81 -3.73
CA PRO A 60 -16.05 8.78 -2.96
C PRO A 60 -14.60 9.20 -2.64
N VAL A 61 -13.99 10.05 -3.47
CA VAL A 61 -12.65 10.61 -3.20
C VAL A 61 -12.67 11.53 -1.98
N LEU A 62 -13.67 12.42 -1.88
CA LEU A 62 -13.84 13.27 -0.71
C LEU A 62 -14.09 12.44 0.57
N LEU A 63 -14.88 11.37 0.47
CA LEU A 63 -15.10 10.45 1.58
C LEU A 63 -13.77 9.86 2.10
N MET A 64 -12.88 9.44 1.20
CA MET A 64 -11.56 8.92 1.58
C MET A 64 -10.66 9.99 2.19
N LEU A 65 -10.63 11.18 1.59
CA LEU A 65 -9.86 12.32 2.08
C LEU A 65 -10.26 12.71 3.51
N LEU A 66 -11.56 12.83 3.79
CA LEU A 66 -12.05 13.18 5.13
C LEU A 66 -11.65 12.15 6.18
N ASN A 67 -11.59 10.86 5.82
CA ASN A 67 -11.17 9.80 6.74
C ASN A 67 -9.66 9.73 6.93
N SER A 68 -8.87 10.08 5.91
CA SER A 68 -7.39 10.03 5.97
C SER A 68 -6.78 10.86 7.10
N ILE A 69 -7.41 11.98 7.48
CA ILE A 69 -6.95 12.86 8.58
C ILE A 69 -6.84 12.06 9.89
N LYS A 70 -7.75 11.12 10.11
CA LYS A 70 -7.81 10.32 11.34
C LYS A 70 -6.72 9.24 11.40
N HIS A 71 -6.05 8.96 10.28
CA HIS A 71 -5.11 7.86 10.15
C HIS A 71 -3.64 8.24 10.32
N GLN A 72 -3.30 9.53 10.47
CA GLN A 72 -1.91 9.99 10.63
C GLN A 72 -1.16 9.22 11.72
N LYS A 73 -1.79 9.03 12.88
CA LYS A 73 -1.19 8.34 14.02
C LYS A 73 -0.87 6.86 13.76
N LEU A 74 -1.55 6.25 12.79
CA LEU A 74 -1.27 4.86 12.41
C LEU A 74 0.11 4.73 11.76
N LEU A 75 0.65 5.81 11.19
CA LEU A 75 1.99 5.82 10.60
C LEU A 75 3.09 6.25 11.58
N ASP A 76 2.78 6.49 12.86
CA ASP A 76 3.76 7.01 13.83
C ASP A 76 4.90 6.04 14.16
N PHE A 77 4.74 4.77 13.80
CA PHE A 77 5.77 3.77 13.97
C PHE A 77 6.74 3.64 12.79
N LEU A 78 6.46 4.32 11.68
CA LEU A 78 7.31 4.32 10.50
C LEU A 78 8.35 5.44 10.63
N ASP A 79 9.59 5.09 10.30
CA ASP A 79 10.65 6.07 10.08
C ASP A 79 10.62 6.55 8.63
N CYS A 80 11.24 7.70 8.37
CA CYS A 80 11.30 8.31 7.06
C CYS A 80 12.73 8.55 6.63
N ARG A 81 13.02 8.13 5.40
CA ARG A 81 14.29 8.34 4.73
C ARG A 81 14.05 8.74 3.28
N PHE A 82 15.08 9.32 2.68
CA PHE A 82 15.08 9.60 1.26
C PHE A 82 15.97 8.59 0.54
N LEU A 83 15.46 8.08 -0.58
CA LEU A 83 16.24 7.34 -1.56
C LEU A 83 16.64 8.27 -2.69
N VAL A 84 17.95 8.40 -2.91
CA VAL A 84 18.54 9.15 -4.01
C VAL A 84 18.87 8.17 -5.14
N ASN A 85 18.28 8.40 -6.30
CA ASN A 85 18.55 7.58 -7.48
C ASN A 85 19.71 8.19 -8.28
N LEU A 86 20.84 7.48 -8.26
CA LEU A 86 22.06 7.79 -9.01
C LEU A 86 22.20 6.93 -10.29
N SER A 87 21.30 5.98 -10.50
CA SER A 87 21.27 5.18 -11.73
C SER A 87 20.94 6.05 -12.96
N PRO A 88 21.25 5.63 -14.19
CA PRO A 88 20.85 6.38 -15.38
C PRO A 88 19.33 6.43 -15.59
N LEU A 89 18.59 5.42 -15.14
CA LEU A 89 17.14 5.31 -15.28
C LEU A 89 16.42 6.17 -14.22
N PRO A 90 15.58 7.16 -14.57
CA PRO A 90 14.83 7.95 -13.59
C PRO A 90 13.62 7.21 -13.01
N PHE A 91 13.13 7.72 -11.88
CA PHE A 91 11.81 7.34 -11.35
C PHE A 91 10.67 7.86 -12.21
N ILE A 92 9.63 7.04 -12.31
CA ILE A 92 8.31 7.37 -12.84
C ILE A 92 7.36 7.68 -11.67
N SER A 93 6.29 8.41 -11.93
CA SER A 93 5.17 8.62 -11.01
C SER A 93 3.85 8.22 -11.65
N SER A 94 2.72 8.41 -10.97
CA SER A 94 1.42 8.04 -11.50
C SER A 94 0.28 8.87 -10.94
N ASP A 95 -0.93 8.62 -11.46
CA ASP A 95 -2.18 9.17 -10.92
C ASP A 95 -2.56 8.62 -9.52
N ALA A 96 -1.79 7.64 -9.00
CA ALA A 96 -1.81 7.18 -7.62
C ALA A 96 -0.37 6.93 -7.12
N PRO A 97 0.38 7.99 -6.78
CA PRO A 97 1.84 7.90 -6.68
C PRO A 97 2.36 7.29 -5.37
N VAL A 98 1.51 7.21 -4.34
CA VAL A 98 1.89 6.63 -3.03
C VAL A 98 1.62 5.13 -3.06
N VAL A 99 2.69 4.33 -3.10
CA VAL A 99 2.64 2.87 -3.12
C VAL A 99 2.86 2.35 -1.72
N TYR A 100 2.07 1.36 -1.32
CA TYR A 100 2.26 0.59 -0.09
C TYR A 100 2.77 -0.78 -0.46
N TYR A 101 3.74 -1.29 0.29
CA TYR A 101 4.35 -2.58 0.07
C TYR A 101 4.81 -3.19 1.39
N ASN A 102 5.18 -4.48 1.37
CA ASN A 102 5.68 -5.17 2.55
C ASN A 102 6.57 -6.37 2.16
N GLN A 103 7.88 -6.14 1.99
CA GLN A 103 8.83 -7.19 1.63
C GLN A 103 8.90 -8.31 2.68
N LEU A 104 8.71 -8.01 3.97
CA LEU A 104 8.62 -9.03 5.01
C LEU A 104 7.48 -10.00 4.74
N MET A 105 6.27 -9.48 4.49
CA MET A 105 5.09 -10.29 4.23
C MET A 105 5.21 -11.08 2.94
N GLU A 106 5.77 -10.47 1.89
CA GLU A 106 6.04 -11.13 0.62
C GLU A 106 6.96 -12.35 0.80
N GLN A 107 8.05 -12.22 1.55
CA GLN A 107 8.97 -13.35 1.80
C GLN A 107 8.34 -14.50 2.61
N THR A 108 7.28 -14.22 3.38
CA THR A 108 6.53 -15.25 4.13
C THR A 108 5.39 -15.87 3.34
N GLY A 109 5.07 -15.35 2.15
CA GLY A 109 3.88 -15.73 1.40
C GLY A 109 2.56 -15.29 2.06
N ASN A 110 2.61 -14.35 3.00
CA ASN A 110 1.45 -13.88 3.77
C ASN A 110 0.90 -12.58 3.18
N TYR A 111 0.05 -12.70 2.16
CA TYR A 111 -0.42 -11.52 1.41
C TYR A 111 -1.69 -10.88 1.99
N ILE A 112 -2.33 -11.51 2.97
CA ILE A 112 -3.64 -11.08 3.48
C ILE A 112 -3.47 -9.92 4.47
N GLY A 113 -3.89 -8.72 4.05
CA GLY A 113 -3.80 -7.50 4.86
C GLY A 113 -2.36 -6.98 5.02
N ALA A 114 -1.45 -7.44 4.17
CA ALA A 114 -0.01 -7.22 4.27
C ALA A 114 0.39 -5.73 4.24
N ILE A 115 -0.38 -4.89 3.55
CA ILE A 115 -0.08 -3.46 3.38
C ILE A 115 -1.03 -2.53 4.15
N GLY A 116 -1.77 -3.05 5.12
CA GLY A 116 -2.60 -2.22 5.99
C GLY A 116 -1.76 -1.19 6.75
N LEU A 117 -2.32 -0.02 7.09
CA LEU A 117 -1.57 1.08 7.71
C LEU A 117 -0.87 0.71 9.04
N VAL A 118 -1.35 -0.33 9.72
CA VAL A 118 -0.78 -0.85 10.98
C VAL A 118 -0.06 -2.19 10.80
N ALA A 119 0.08 -2.67 9.56
CA ALA A 119 0.76 -3.93 9.27
C ALA A 119 2.24 -3.83 9.66
N LYS A 120 2.73 -4.89 10.31
CA LYS A 120 4.14 -5.01 10.64
C LYS A 120 4.94 -5.19 9.35
N GLY A 121 6.02 -4.42 9.22
CA GLY A 121 6.83 -4.45 8.01
C GLY A 121 6.27 -3.59 6.87
N LEU A 122 5.32 -2.70 7.14
CA LEU A 122 4.84 -1.77 6.12
C LEU A 122 5.98 -0.89 5.57
N GLN A 123 6.02 -0.76 4.25
CA GLN A 123 6.84 0.17 3.48
C GLN A 123 5.92 1.05 2.63
N ILE A 124 6.26 2.32 2.48
CA ILE A 124 5.55 3.27 1.63
C ILE A 124 6.58 3.98 0.75
N PHE A 125 6.37 3.91 -0.56
CA PHE A 125 7.22 4.52 -1.58
C PHE A 125 6.47 5.66 -2.26
N TYR A 126 7.08 6.84 -2.26
CA TYR A 126 6.50 8.02 -2.90
C TYR A 126 7.55 8.80 -3.70
N PRO A 127 7.61 8.63 -5.03
CA PRO A 127 8.51 9.40 -5.88
C PRO A 127 8.04 10.85 -5.97
N ILE A 128 8.91 11.78 -5.55
CA ILE A 128 8.64 13.23 -5.57
C ILE A 128 9.48 13.96 -6.62
N HIS A 129 10.45 13.26 -7.22
CA HIS A 129 11.32 13.74 -8.28
C HIS A 129 11.86 12.53 -9.06
N PRO A 130 12.23 12.66 -10.35
CA PRO A 130 12.91 11.61 -11.13
C PRO A 130 14.14 10.98 -10.44
N ARG A 131 14.73 11.68 -9.46
CA ARG A 131 15.94 11.28 -8.72
C ARG A 131 15.74 11.15 -7.21
N LEU A 132 14.54 11.39 -6.70
CA LEU A 132 14.28 11.40 -5.25
C LEU A 132 12.95 10.75 -4.90
N MET A 133 13.02 9.80 -3.98
CA MET A 133 11.85 9.10 -3.44
C MET A 133 11.82 9.23 -1.92
N ILE A 134 10.63 9.47 -1.38
CA ILE A 134 10.37 9.35 0.05
C ILE A 134 10.04 7.90 0.36
N CYS A 135 10.72 7.34 1.35
CA CYS A 135 10.49 6.01 1.87
C CYS A 135 10.04 6.11 3.33
N LEU A 136 8.80 5.72 3.62
CA LEU A 136 8.39 5.42 5.00
C LEU A 136 8.50 3.92 5.22
N TYR A 137 9.03 3.48 6.36
CA TYR A 137 9.20 2.05 6.60
C TYR A 137 9.22 1.71 8.09
N ASP A 138 8.90 0.46 8.41
CA ASP A 138 9.03 -0.09 9.75
C ASP A 138 10.50 -0.35 10.10
N SER A 139 11.15 0.55 10.83
CA SER A 139 12.56 0.44 11.24
C SER A 139 12.87 -0.65 12.26
N LYS A 140 11.84 -1.30 12.83
CA LYS A 140 12.01 -2.53 13.62
C LYS A 140 12.07 -3.78 12.74
N VAL A 141 11.68 -3.67 11.47
CA VAL A 141 11.68 -4.77 10.50
C VAL A 141 12.81 -4.61 9.51
N TYR A 142 13.10 -3.39 9.05
CA TYR A 142 14.12 -3.14 8.05
C TYR A 142 15.19 -2.19 8.55
N ASP A 143 16.43 -2.44 8.15
CA ASP A 143 17.50 -1.46 8.11
C ASP A 143 17.51 -0.81 6.72
N PHE A 144 17.85 0.48 6.68
CA PHE A 144 17.88 1.28 5.45
C PHE A 144 19.28 1.79 5.18
N GLY A 145 19.85 1.43 4.02
CA GLY A 145 21.15 1.91 3.55
C GLY A 145 22.28 1.76 4.56
N ASP A 146 22.41 0.57 5.16
CA ASP A 146 23.42 0.24 6.18
C ASP A 146 23.50 1.20 7.37
N GLY A 147 22.37 1.83 7.73
CA GLY A 147 22.30 2.73 8.88
C GLY A 147 22.64 4.19 8.58
N CYS A 148 22.72 4.59 7.30
CA CYS A 148 22.85 5.99 6.91
C CYS A 148 21.76 6.88 7.56
N GLU A 149 22.17 7.97 8.20
CA GLU A 149 21.30 8.73 9.10
C GLU A 149 20.21 9.55 8.40
N ASN A 150 20.28 9.84 7.11
CA ASN A 150 19.34 10.76 6.45
C ASN A 150 18.88 10.32 5.06
N CYS A 151 19.79 9.82 4.22
CA CYS A 151 19.50 9.35 2.88
C CYS A 151 20.35 8.13 2.53
N CYS A 152 19.84 7.31 1.61
CA CYS A 152 20.58 6.24 0.95
C CYS A 152 20.55 6.52 -0.55
N SER A 153 21.56 6.08 -1.28
CA SER A 153 21.58 6.13 -2.73
C SER A 153 21.56 4.73 -3.33
N THR A 154 20.95 4.61 -4.50
CA THR A 154 21.07 3.42 -5.35
C THR A 154 21.57 3.82 -6.74
N GLU A 155 22.43 2.99 -7.30
CA GLU A 155 22.87 3.03 -8.70
C GLU A 155 22.24 1.90 -9.54
N SER A 156 21.45 1.03 -8.91
CA SER A 156 20.87 -0.16 -9.55
C SER A 156 19.70 0.19 -10.46
N ILE A 157 19.86 -0.04 -11.76
CA ILE A 157 18.78 0.11 -12.75
C ILE A 157 17.63 -0.85 -12.44
N GLU A 158 17.92 -2.05 -11.95
CA GLU A 158 16.92 -3.08 -11.66
C GLU A 158 16.00 -2.66 -10.50
N GLU A 159 16.57 -2.11 -9.42
CA GLU A 159 15.76 -1.60 -8.29
C GLU A 159 14.83 -0.46 -8.76
N ILE A 160 15.35 0.45 -9.59
CA ILE A 160 14.53 1.52 -10.16
C ILE A 160 13.45 0.98 -11.10
N HIS A 161 13.77 -0.06 -11.90
CA HIS A 161 12.80 -0.71 -12.78
C HIS A 161 11.65 -1.34 -11.99
N GLN A 162 11.94 -2.03 -10.89
CA GLN A 162 10.91 -2.59 -10.00
C GLN A 162 10.09 -1.51 -9.31
N LEU A 163 10.72 -0.45 -8.80
CA LEU A 163 10.01 0.69 -8.20
C LEU A 163 9.10 1.42 -9.21
N ASN A 164 9.53 1.55 -10.46
CA ASN A 164 8.71 2.06 -11.55
C ASN A 164 7.57 1.07 -11.89
N GLY A 165 7.83 -0.23 -11.80
CA GLY A 165 6.82 -1.29 -11.95
C GLY A 165 5.71 -1.15 -10.92
N LEU A 166 6.07 -0.87 -9.66
CA LEU A 166 5.11 -0.57 -8.60
C LEU A 166 4.26 0.66 -8.89
N GLN A 167 4.82 1.71 -9.50
CA GLN A 167 4.03 2.88 -9.93
C GLN A 167 3.02 2.52 -11.02
N LEU A 168 3.40 1.67 -11.99
CA LEU A 168 2.48 1.16 -12.99
C LEU A 168 1.39 0.29 -12.36
N ILE A 169 1.74 -0.61 -11.46
CA ILE A 169 0.76 -1.49 -10.79
C ILE A 169 -0.19 -0.67 -9.93
N ASN A 170 0.33 0.35 -9.24
CA ASN A 170 -0.47 1.16 -8.34
C ASN A 170 -1.32 2.21 -9.08
N SER A 171 -0.98 2.60 -10.30
CA SER A 171 -1.77 3.60 -11.03
C SER A 171 -3.18 3.11 -11.37
N LYS A 172 -4.12 4.04 -11.54
CA LYS A 172 -5.45 3.73 -12.10
C LYS A 172 -5.33 3.62 -13.61
N SER A 173 -4.88 4.69 -14.23
CA SER A 173 -4.95 4.89 -15.68
C SER A 173 -3.70 5.51 -16.29
N GLN A 174 -2.90 6.24 -15.52
CA GLN A 174 -1.81 7.05 -16.06
C GLN A 174 -0.52 6.89 -15.25
N VAL A 175 0.59 6.83 -15.98
CA VAL A 175 1.95 6.99 -15.45
C VAL A 175 2.56 8.27 -16.03
N PHE A 176 3.42 8.94 -15.26
CA PHE A 176 4.03 10.22 -15.59
C PHE A 176 5.55 10.10 -15.53
N PHE A 177 6.23 10.58 -16.56
CA PHE A 177 7.68 10.54 -16.71
C PHE A 177 8.16 11.73 -17.52
N ASP A 178 9.45 12.08 -17.38
CA ASP A 178 10.09 13.14 -18.15
C ASP A 178 10.63 12.65 -19.49
N GLU A 179 11.16 13.56 -20.30
CA GLU A 179 11.70 13.30 -21.63
C GLU A 179 12.91 12.36 -21.67
N SER A 180 13.54 12.07 -20.53
CA SER A 180 14.67 11.12 -20.46
C SER A 180 14.22 9.66 -20.51
N ILE A 181 12.92 9.38 -20.33
CA ILE A 181 12.35 8.04 -20.50
C ILE A 181 11.85 7.84 -21.94
N SER A 182 12.32 6.77 -22.57
CA SER A 182 11.89 6.37 -23.90
C SER A 182 10.53 5.66 -23.87
N LYS A 183 9.82 5.71 -25.00
CA LYS A 183 8.56 4.99 -25.19
C LYS A 183 8.76 3.48 -25.15
N GLU A 184 9.91 3.03 -25.63
CA GLU A 184 10.33 1.62 -25.64
C GLU A 184 10.42 1.10 -24.21
N TYR A 185 11.05 1.85 -23.30
CA TYR A 185 11.12 1.49 -21.88
C TYR A 185 9.73 1.38 -21.24
N VAL A 186 8.82 2.32 -21.52
CA VAL A 186 7.45 2.27 -20.96
C VAL A 186 6.67 1.05 -21.47
N THR A 187 6.94 0.65 -22.71
CA THR A 187 6.36 -0.57 -23.30
C THR A 187 6.90 -1.81 -22.60
N GLU A 188 8.21 -1.88 -22.38
CA GLU A 188 8.86 -2.95 -21.61
C GLU A 188 8.33 -3.03 -20.17
N LEU A 189 8.27 -1.89 -19.48
CA LEU A 189 7.69 -1.78 -18.13
C LEU A 189 6.27 -2.33 -18.08
N SER A 190 5.45 -2.01 -19.10
CA SER A 190 4.09 -2.52 -19.21
C SER A 190 4.07 -4.03 -19.43
N ASN A 191 4.90 -4.55 -20.33
CA ASN A 191 4.99 -5.99 -20.60
C ASN A 191 5.42 -6.78 -19.36
N HIS A 192 6.33 -6.24 -18.55
CA HIS A 192 6.78 -6.88 -17.32
C HIS A 192 5.75 -6.82 -16.20
N PHE A 193 5.14 -5.66 -15.95
CA PHE A 193 4.41 -5.43 -14.70
C PHE A 193 2.88 -5.44 -14.79
N LEU A 194 2.28 -5.37 -15.99
CA LEU A 194 0.83 -5.22 -16.13
C LEU A 194 0.04 -6.41 -15.57
N GLU A 195 0.57 -7.64 -15.68
CA GLU A 195 -0.09 -8.85 -15.17
C GLU A 195 -0.25 -8.84 -13.64
N TYR A 196 0.69 -8.23 -12.91
CA TYR A 196 0.62 -8.13 -11.45
C TYR A 196 -0.54 -7.27 -10.95
N ARG A 197 -1.13 -6.42 -11.79
CA ARG A 197 -2.37 -5.71 -11.42
C ARG A 197 -3.52 -6.67 -11.12
N LYS A 198 -3.54 -7.85 -11.74
CA LYS A 198 -4.63 -8.83 -11.63
C LYS A 198 -4.53 -9.67 -10.37
N THR A 199 -3.42 -9.60 -9.62
CA THR A 199 -3.23 -10.40 -8.40
C THR A 199 -3.92 -9.77 -7.19
N ALA A 200 -4.20 -8.47 -7.22
CA ALA A 200 -4.94 -7.78 -6.18
C ALA A 200 -6.38 -8.32 -6.06
N LYS A 201 -6.82 -8.65 -4.84
CA LYS A 201 -8.16 -9.17 -4.56
C LYS A 201 -8.72 -8.63 -3.27
N ASN A 202 -10.01 -8.33 -3.27
CA ASN A 202 -10.77 -8.09 -2.04
C ASN A 202 -11.25 -9.43 -1.47
N ILE A 203 -10.98 -9.67 -0.19
CA ILE A 203 -11.37 -10.88 0.54
C ILE A 203 -12.48 -10.51 1.51
N ASN A 204 -13.69 -11.01 1.26
CA ASN A 204 -14.84 -10.83 2.14
C ASN A 204 -15.49 -12.18 2.39
N LYS A 205 -15.46 -12.64 3.65
CA LYS A 205 -15.97 -13.96 4.05
C LYS A 205 -16.76 -13.86 5.33
N VAL A 206 -17.86 -14.60 5.43
CA VAL A 206 -18.55 -14.77 6.72
C VAL A 206 -17.97 -15.99 7.42
N ILE A 207 -17.30 -15.76 8.55
CA ILE A 207 -16.76 -16.79 9.43
C ILE A 207 -17.82 -17.11 10.48
N ARG A 208 -18.10 -18.39 10.67
CA ARG A 208 -19.04 -18.86 11.69
C ARG A 208 -18.23 -19.46 12.84
N GLN A 209 -18.43 -18.94 14.04
CA GLN A 209 -17.82 -19.46 15.24
C GLN A 209 -18.91 -19.61 16.29
N GLU A 210 -19.21 -20.86 16.65
CA GLU A 210 -20.33 -21.22 17.52
C GLU A 210 -21.66 -20.64 17.00
N ALA A 211 -22.41 -19.95 17.85
CA ALA A 211 -23.67 -19.28 17.51
C ALA A 211 -23.48 -17.89 16.86
N ARG A 212 -22.23 -17.45 16.63
CA ARG A 212 -21.92 -16.10 16.12
C ARG A 212 -21.44 -16.15 14.67
N LYS A 213 -21.80 -15.10 13.93
CA LYS A 213 -21.30 -14.83 12.57
C LYS A 213 -20.40 -13.60 12.62
N PHE A 214 -19.23 -13.72 12.02
CA PHE A 214 -18.25 -12.65 11.87
C PHE A 214 -18.07 -12.35 10.39
N LEU A 215 -17.99 -11.09 10.02
CA LEU A 215 -17.58 -10.70 8.68
C LEU A 215 -16.08 -10.43 8.70
N PHE A 216 -15.33 -11.26 7.99
CA PHE A 216 -13.92 -11.05 7.73
C PHE A 216 -13.74 -10.25 6.44
N MET A 217 -13.01 -9.15 6.54
CA MET A 217 -12.75 -8.20 5.46
C MET A 217 -11.25 -7.96 5.38
N SER A 218 -10.66 -8.19 4.21
CA SER A 218 -9.24 -7.95 3.94
C SER A 218 -8.99 -7.75 2.45
N SER A 219 -7.75 -7.47 2.08
CA SER A 219 -7.23 -7.54 0.72
C SER A 219 -6.06 -8.51 0.63
N GLU A 220 -5.83 -9.03 -0.57
CA GLU A 220 -4.55 -9.54 -1.04
C GLU A 220 -4.04 -8.51 -2.05
N ASP A 221 -2.79 -8.06 -1.89
CA ASP A 221 -2.21 -6.97 -2.66
C ASP A 221 -1.13 -7.48 -3.63
N PRO A 222 -0.81 -6.72 -4.70
CA PRO A 222 0.18 -7.17 -5.68
C PRO A 222 1.56 -7.40 -5.08
N HIS A 223 2.18 -8.50 -5.48
CA HIS A 223 3.50 -8.94 -5.05
C HIS A 223 4.35 -9.25 -6.28
N ILE A 224 5.52 -8.62 -6.39
CA ILE A 224 6.41 -8.67 -7.59
C ILE A 224 7.76 -9.31 -7.29
N ASN A 225 7.90 -9.93 -6.12
CA ASN A 225 9.17 -10.38 -5.55
C ASN A 225 10.20 -9.24 -5.45
N LEU A 226 9.80 -8.12 -4.84
CA LEU A 226 10.56 -6.87 -4.80
C LEU A 226 11.91 -7.09 -4.11
N GLN A 227 13.00 -6.79 -4.83
CA GLN A 227 14.37 -6.84 -4.33
C GLN A 227 14.94 -5.42 -4.25
N LEU A 228 15.22 -4.97 -3.04
CA LEU A 228 15.82 -3.66 -2.76
C LEU A 228 16.97 -3.86 -1.79
N ASP A 229 18.21 -3.72 -2.27
CA ASP A 229 19.44 -3.91 -1.52
C ASP A 229 19.56 -2.87 -0.39
N PHE A 230 19.02 -1.67 -0.60
CA PHE A 230 18.98 -0.64 0.43
C PHE A 230 17.94 -0.91 1.55
N PHE A 231 17.14 -1.98 1.45
CA PHE A 231 16.25 -2.45 2.50
C PHE A 231 16.62 -3.87 2.94
N THR A 232 17.33 -3.97 4.06
CA THR A 232 17.72 -5.27 4.62
C THR A 232 16.80 -5.65 5.78
N LEU A 233 16.34 -6.91 5.81
CA LEU A 233 15.50 -7.42 6.90
C LEU A 233 16.31 -7.67 8.18
N LYS A 234 15.84 -7.11 9.29
CA LYS A 234 16.40 -7.26 10.64
C LYS A 234 15.81 -8.43 11.41
N VAL A 235 14.67 -8.90 10.95
CA VAL A 235 13.86 -9.92 11.61
C VAL A 235 13.84 -11.18 10.74
N ASN A 236 13.69 -12.35 11.38
CA ASN A 236 13.54 -13.60 10.66
C ASN A 236 12.12 -13.70 10.08
N PRO A 237 11.93 -13.76 8.74
CA PRO A 237 10.61 -13.87 8.11
C PRO A 237 9.81 -15.07 8.64
N LYS A 238 10.47 -16.20 8.93
CA LYS A 238 9.82 -17.41 9.45
C LYS A 238 9.05 -17.20 10.76
N SER A 239 9.38 -16.15 11.51
CA SER A 239 8.66 -15.78 12.74
C SER A 239 7.29 -15.14 12.48
N PHE A 240 6.95 -14.89 11.22
CA PHE A 240 5.72 -14.21 10.79
C PHE A 240 4.92 -15.01 9.75
N GLU A 241 5.25 -16.30 9.60
CA GLU A 241 4.42 -17.24 8.84
C GLU A 241 3.03 -17.38 9.48
N GLY A 242 1.99 -17.40 8.65
CA GLY A 242 0.60 -17.51 9.09
C GLY A 242 -0.38 -17.01 8.04
N GLU A 243 -1.69 -17.19 8.30
CA GLU A 243 -2.74 -16.77 7.37
C GLU A 243 -3.05 -15.27 7.40
N PHE A 244 -2.58 -14.54 8.41
CA PHE A 244 -2.90 -13.13 8.60
C PHE A 244 -1.64 -12.31 8.84
N ALA A 245 -1.52 -11.17 8.16
CA ALA A 245 -0.44 -10.23 8.41
C ALA A 245 -0.51 -9.72 9.85
N PRO A 246 0.58 -9.78 10.63
CA PRO A 246 0.58 -9.31 12.00
C PRO A 246 0.42 -7.79 12.03
N ALA A 247 -0.59 -7.32 12.75
CA ALA A 247 -0.73 -5.91 13.08
C ALA A 247 0.25 -5.52 14.20
N ARG A 248 0.82 -4.32 14.14
CA ARG A 248 1.54 -3.76 15.28
C ARG A 248 0.55 -3.41 16.42
N HIS A 249 0.98 -3.67 17.65
CA HIS A 249 0.49 -3.19 18.95
C HIS A 249 1.64 -3.50 19.95
N SER A 250 1.87 -2.90 21.10
CA SER A 250 0.99 -2.22 22.03
C SER A 250 1.67 -0.99 22.65
N SER A 251 0.93 0.04 23.00
CA SER A 251 -0.50 0.20 22.73
C SER A 251 -0.77 0.64 21.27
N LEU A 252 0.17 0.36 20.35
CA LEU A 252 0.64 1.13 19.19
C LEU A 252 1.48 2.40 19.49
N LYS A 253 2.09 2.48 20.68
CA LYS A 253 2.86 3.65 21.13
C LYS A 253 4.36 3.63 20.77
N HIS A 254 4.87 4.83 20.44
CA HIS A 254 5.77 5.56 21.36
C HIS A 254 4.96 6.66 22.05
N THR A 255 4.73 6.54 23.37
CA THR A 255 4.52 7.71 24.23
C THR A 255 5.88 8.28 24.53
N LYS A 256 6.08 9.54 24.20
CA LYS A 256 6.85 10.41 25.07
C LYS A 256 5.97 11.63 25.30
N ASP A 257 5.44 11.68 26.53
CA ASP A 257 5.20 12.95 27.21
C ASP A 257 6.51 13.78 27.20
#